data_AF-G2GL54-F1
#
_entry.id   AF-G2GL54-F1
#
_cell.length_a   1.000
_cell.length_b   1.000
_cell.length_c   1.000
_cell.angle_alpha   90.00
_cell.angle_beta   90.00
_cell.angle_gamma   90.00
#
_symmetry.space_group_name_H-M   'P 1'
#
loop_
_entity.id
_entity.type
_entity.pdbx_description
1 polymer ?
#
loop_
_entity_poly.entity_id
_entity_poly.type
_entity_poly.pdbx_seq_one_letter_code
_entity_poly.pdbx_strand_id
1 'polypeptide(L)'
;IWWANVPFEDGPGAKDRPCLVLAVRGRRVTVAKITSRYREERAGVIPLPPGSVGDARGRASFLETGELRVVPVSDFRRRVGVMDPVVWDQVRHLA
;
A
#
# COMPACT_ATOMS: atom_id res chain seq x y z
N ILE A 1 6.29 -2.79 -3.58
CA ILE A 1 4.84 -3.08 -3.65
C ILE A 1 4.62 -4.58 -3.60
N TRP A 2 3.76 -5.01 -2.68
CA TRP A 2 3.42 -6.41 -2.44
C TRP A 2 1.92 -6.58 -2.28
N TRP A 3 1.40 -7.75 -2.66
CA TRP A 3 0.08 -8.21 -2.22
C TRP A 3 0.21 -8.87 -0.84
N ALA A 4 -0.62 -8.45 0.10
CA ALA A 4 -0.67 -8.99 1.44
C ALA A 4 -2.10 -8.95 2.02
N ASN A 5 -2.35 -9.73 3.06
CA ASN A 5 -3.57 -9.65 3.85
C ASN A 5 -3.52 -8.41 4.78
N VAL A 6 -4.09 -7.29 4.33
CA VAL A 6 -3.98 -6.00 5.05
C VAL A 6 -5.24 -5.74 5.89
N PRO A 7 -5.12 -5.46 7.19
CA PRO A 7 -6.26 -5.16 8.07
C PRO A 7 -7.13 -3.98 7.60
N PHE A 8 -8.41 -3.97 7.99
CA PHE A 8 -9.32 -2.83 7.82
C PHE A 8 -9.10 -1.76 8.89
N GLU A 9 -9.46 -0.51 8.59
CA GLU A 9 -9.31 0.65 9.49
C GLU A 9 -10.22 0.56 10.69
N ASP A 10 -11.51 0.51 10.42
CA ASP A 10 -12.52 0.76 11.44
C ASP A 10 -13.17 -0.54 11.92
N GLY A 11 -12.46 -1.67 11.85
CA GLY A 11 -13.08 -2.92 12.26
C GLY A 11 -12.28 -4.19 12.04
N PRO A 12 -12.83 -5.31 12.54
CA PRO A 12 -12.22 -6.61 12.41
C PRO A 12 -12.14 -7.03 10.93
N GLY A 13 -11.10 -7.79 10.61
CA GLY A 13 -10.90 -8.36 9.30
C GLY A 13 -9.77 -7.70 8.50
N ALA A 14 -9.54 -8.28 7.34
CA ALA A 14 -8.48 -7.90 6.44
C ALA A 14 -8.90 -8.22 5.01
N LYS A 15 -8.17 -7.65 4.06
CA LYS A 15 -8.36 -7.95 2.65
C LYS A 15 -7.01 -8.12 1.98
N ASP A 16 -6.96 -9.06 1.05
CA ASP A 16 -5.83 -9.15 0.14
C ASP A 16 -5.78 -7.93 -0.79
N ARG A 17 -4.71 -7.14 -0.65
CA ARG A 17 -4.56 -5.86 -1.33
C ARG A 17 -3.10 -5.60 -1.67
N PRO A 18 -2.81 -4.84 -2.74
CA PRO A 18 -1.50 -4.28 -2.93
C PRO A 18 -1.21 -3.25 -1.84
N CYS A 19 0.03 -3.23 -1.34
CA CYS A 19 0.53 -2.27 -0.37
C CYS A 19 1.99 -1.90 -0.67
N LEU A 20 2.37 -0.69 -0.28
CA LEU A 20 3.76 -0.26 -0.27
C LEU A 20 4.38 -0.66 1.07
N VAL A 21 5.46 -1.45 1.03
CA VAL A 21 6.30 -1.69 2.20
C VAL A 21 7.11 -0.43 2.47
N LEU A 22 6.98 0.13 3.67
CA LEU A 22 7.71 1.30 4.13
C LEU A 22 8.91 0.89 4.98
N ALA A 23 8.69 0.01 5.97
CA ALA A 23 9.72 -0.44 6.89
C ALA A 23 9.51 -1.88 7.34
N VAL A 24 10.60 -2.58 7.63
CA VAL A 24 10.60 -3.95 8.16
C VAL A 24 11.31 -3.95 9.51
N ARG A 25 10.63 -4.40 10.56
CA ARG A 25 11.18 -4.50 11.93
C ARG A 25 10.91 -5.92 12.46
N GLY A 26 11.91 -6.79 12.32
CA GLY A 26 11.77 -8.21 12.62
C GLY A 26 10.70 -8.86 11.76
N ARG A 27 9.66 -9.42 12.39
CA ARG A 27 8.53 -10.08 11.69
C ARG A 27 7.36 -9.14 11.39
N ARG A 28 7.48 -7.84 11.67
CA ARG A 28 6.44 -6.84 11.48
C ARG A 28 6.83 -5.87 10.37
N VAL A 29 5.92 -5.60 9.45
CA VAL A 29 6.14 -4.75 8.29
C VAL A 29 5.15 -3.59 8.31
N THR A 30 5.66 -2.36 8.34
CA THR A 30 4.84 -1.16 8.19
C THR A 30 4.54 -0.94 6.71
N VAL A 31 3.26 -0.78 6.36
CA VAL A 31 2.79 -0.63 4.99
C VAL A 31 1.79 0.51 4.84
N ALA A 32 1.80 1.14 3.66
CA ALA A 32 0.72 1.99 3.18
C ALA A 32 -0.17 1.22 2.19
N LYS A 33 -1.49 1.35 2.31
CA LYS A 33 -2.45 0.63 1.46
C LYS A 33 -2.44 1.21 0.05
N ILE A 34 -2.67 0.35 -0.96
CA ILE A 34 -2.99 0.79 -2.31
C ILE A 34 -4.42 0.36 -2.65
N THR A 35 -5.20 1.30 -3.18
CA THR A 35 -6.63 1.13 -3.47
C THR A 35 -6.96 1.60 -4.88
N SER A 36 -7.98 1.01 -5.49
CA SER A 36 -8.57 1.52 -6.73
C SER A 36 -9.77 2.44 -6.48
N ARG A 37 -10.12 2.70 -5.22
CA ARG A 37 -11.21 3.60 -4.83
C ARG A 37 -10.60 4.90 -4.32
N TYR A 38 -10.82 5.98 -5.05
CA TYR A 38 -10.50 7.32 -4.58
C TYR A 38 -11.42 7.70 -3.42
N ARG A 39 -10.87 8.36 -2.40
CA ARG A 39 -11.61 8.87 -1.23
C ARG A 39 -11.02 10.23 -0.87
N GLU A 40 -11.67 11.31 -1.31
CA GLU A 40 -11.23 12.70 -1.05
C GLU A 40 -11.09 13.02 0.43
N GLU A 41 -11.91 12.36 1.25
CA GLU A 41 -12.01 12.60 2.69
C GLU A 41 -10.81 12.08 3.49
N ARG A 42 -9.91 11.31 2.87
CA ARG A 42 -8.74 10.73 3.55
C ARG A 42 -7.53 11.64 3.40
N ALA A 43 -6.90 11.98 4.52
CA ALA A 43 -5.59 12.62 4.49
C ALA A 43 -4.57 11.73 3.78
N GLY A 44 -3.75 12.32 2.92
CA GLY A 44 -2.65 11.63 2.26
C GLY A 44 -3.08 10.60 1.22
N VAL A 45 -3.61 11.07 0.09
CA VAL A 45 -3.90 10.23 -1.07
C VAL A 45 -3.01 10.65 -2.23
N ILE A 46 -2.13 9.75 -2.68
CA ILE A 46 -1.22 10.00 -3.79
C ILE A 46 -1.67 9.15 -5.00
N PRO A 47 -1.99 9.76 -6.16
CA PRO A 47 -2.28 9.00 -7.37
C PRO A 47 -1.01 8.28 -7.85
N LEU A 48 -1.16 7.01 -8.21
CA LEU A 48 -0.05 6.21 -8.72
C LEU A 48 -0.02 6.22 -10.25
N PRO A 49 1.19 6.21 -10.86
CA PRO A 49 1.32 6.03 -12.30
C PRO A 49 0.59 4.76 -12.80
N PRO A 50 0.01 4.77 -14.01
CA PRO A 50 -0.57 3.58 -14.62
C PRO A 50 0.40 2.38 -14.59
N GLY A 51 -0.11 1.19 -14.27
CA GLY A 51 0.70 -0.02 -14.19
C GLY A 51 1.44 -0.24 -12.87
N SER A 52 1.45 0.71 -11.93
CA SER A 52 2.18 0.61 -10.64
C SER A 52 1.88 -0.67 -9.84
N VAL A 53 0.65 -1.19 -9.93
CA VAL A 53 0.23 -2.42 -9.22
C VAL A 53 0.03 -3.63 -10.13
N GLY A 54 0.38 -3.53 -11.41
CA GLY A 54 0.14 -4.59 -12.40
C GLY A 54 -1.34 -4.90 -12.63
N ASP A 55 -2.23 -3.90 -12.50
CA ASP A 55 -3.65 -4.09 -12.81
C ASP A 55 -3.85 -4.17 -14.33
N ALA A 56 -4.16 -5.36 -14.83
CA ALA A 56 -4.40 -5.63 -16.25
C ALA A 56 -5.56 -4.79 -16.84
N ARG A 57 -6.46 -4.26 -16.01
CA ARG A 57 -7.57 -3.41 -16.44
C ARG A 57 -7.22 -1.92 -16.48
N GLY A 58 -5.98 -1.54 -16.13
CA GLY A 58 -5.52 -0.15 -16.18
C GLY A 58 -6.26 0.80 -15.22
N ARG A 59 -6.89 0.29 -14.16
CA ARG A 59 -7.62 1.14 -13.22
C ARG A 59 -6.65 2.07 -12.48
N ALA A 60 -7.10 3.30 -12.28
CA ALA A 60 -6.42 4.24 -11.39
C ALA A 60 -6.23 3.61 -10.01
N SER A 61 -5.03 3.79 -9.46
CA SER A 61 -4.65 3.30 -8.14
C SER A 61 -4.09 4.44 -7.32
N PHE A 62 -4.33 4.40 -6.02
CA PHE A 62 -4.00 5.46 -5.09
C PHE A 62 -3.28 4.85 -3.88
N LEU A 63 -2.20 5.49 -3.46
CA LEU A 63 -1.51 5.19 -2.21
C LEU A 63 -2.16 5.99 -1.08
N GLU A 64 -2.62 5.29 -0.03
CA GLU A 64 -3.17 5.90 1.18
C GLU A 64 -2.06 6.01 2.23
N THR A 65 -1.58 7.22 2.51
CA THR A 65 -0.48 7.52 3.44
C THR A 65 -0.95 8.00 4.81
N GLY A 66 -2.20 8.45 4.95
CA GLY A 66 -2.73 8.91 6.25
C GLY A 66 -2.91 7.80 7.29
N GLU A 67 -3.01 6.54 6.86
CA GLU A 67 -3.35 5.41 7.75
C GLU A 67 -2.50 4.17 7.44
N LEU A 68 -1.33 4.10 8.08
CA LEU A 68 -0.36 3.01 7.92
C LEU A 68 -0.78 1.76 8.70
N ARG A 69 -0.35 0.59 8.23
CA ARG A 69 -0.62 -0.70 8.87
C ARG A 69 0.61 -1.49 9.16
N VAL A 70 0.52 -2.30 10.21
CA VAL A 70 1.53 -3.28 10.53
C VAL A 70 1.02 -4.66 10.14
N VAL A 71 1.71 -5.31 9.21
CA VAL A 71 1.36 -6.61 8.65
C VAL A 71 2.48 -7.60 8.99
N PRO A 72 2.19 -8.81 9.48
CA PRO A 72 3.23 -9.80 9.72
C PRO A 72 3.80 -10.29 8.39
N VAL A 73 5.09 -10.62 8.35
CA VAL A 73 5.77 -11.10 7.13
C VAL A 73 5.06 -12.32 6.52
N SER A 74 4.45 -13.18 7.35
CA SER A 74 3.69 -14.36 6.92
C SER A 74 2.49 -14.05 6.03
N ASP A 75 1.97 -12.82 6.08
CA ASP A 75 0.77 -12.42 5.36
C ASP A 75 1.06 -11.84 3.97
N PHE A 76 2.35 -11.72 3.60
CA PHE A 76 2.79 -11.29 2.28
C PHE A 76 2.76 -12.46 1.30
N ARG A 77 2.24 -12.22 0.09
CA ARG A 77 1.99 -13.29 -0.90
C ARG A 77 2.77 -13.09 -2.19
N ARG A 78 2.50 -12.01 -2.92
CA ARG A 78 3.07 -11.78 -4.26
C ARG A 78 3.75 -10.42 -4.34
N ARG A 79 5.03 -10.42 -4.70
CA ARG A 79 5.76 -9.20 -5.05
C ARG A 79 5.22 -8.66 -6.38
N VAL A 80 4.95 -7.35 -6.42
CA VAL A 80 4.59 -6.66 -7.66
C VAL A 80 5.82 -6.00 -8.27
N GLY A 81 6.55 -5.23 -7.47
CA GLY A 81 7.66 -4.43 -7.97
C GLY A 81 8.14 -3.40 -6.94
N VAL A 82 9.04 -2.52 -7.37
CA VAL A 82 9.46 -1.35 -6.57
C VAL A 82 8.52 -0.17 -6.83
N MET A 83 8.42 0.74 -5.87
CA MET A 83 7.67 1.98 -6.07
C MET A 83 8.44 2.89 -7.03
N ASP A 84 7.72 3.67 -7.83
CA ASP A 84 8.30 4.74 -8.63
C ASP A 84 9.17 5.67 -7.73
N PRO A 85 10.40 6.02 -8.13
CA PRO A 85 11.30 6.81 -7.28
C PRO A 85 10.75 8.19 -6.89
N VAL A 86 9.98 8.85 -7.76
CA VAL A 86 9.39 10.17 -7.49
C VAL A 86 8.27 10.05 -6.46
N VAL A 87 7.46 9.00 -6.55
CA VAL A 87 6.46 8.70 -5.52
C VAL A 87 7.13 8.27 -4.22
N TRP A 88 8.22 7.49 -4.29
CA TRP A 88 8.96 7.05 -3.11
C TRP A 88 9.56 8.22 -2.33
N ASP A 89 10.13 9.21 -3.00
CA ASP A 89 10.72 10.38 -2.35
C ASP A 89 9.69 11.17 -1.52
N GLN A 90 8.44 11.21 -1.97
CA GLN A 90 7.34 11.84 -1.24
C GLN A 90 6.96 11.10 0.05
N VAL A 91 7.20 9.79 0.16
CA VAL A 91 6.66 8.96 1.25
C VAL A 91 7.71 8.26 2.10
N ARG A 92 8.99 8.30 1.70
CA ARG A 92 10.09 7.65 2.42
C ARG A 92 10.28 8.14 3.86
N HIS A 93 9.76 9.33 4.18
CA HIS A 93 9.76 9.88 5.53
C HIS A 93 8.81 9.15 6.50
N LEU A 94 7.94 8.27 5.98
CA LEU A 94 7.00 7.45 6.75
C LEU A 94 7.61 6.10 7.19
N ALA A 95 8.86 5.81 6.81
CA ALA A 95 9.55 4.55 7.10
C ALA A 95 10.27 4.54 8.46
#